data_AF-A0A534PW33-F1
#
_entry.id   AF-A0A534PW33-F1
#
_cell.length_a   1.000
_cell.length_b   1.000
_cell.length_c   1.000
_cell.angle_alpha   90.00
_cell.angle_beta   90.00
_cell.angle_gamma   90.00
#
_symmetry.space_group_name_H-M   'P 1'
#
loop_
_entity.id
_entity.type
_entity.pdbx_description
1 polymer ?
#
loop_
_entity_poly.entity_id
_entity_poly.type
_entity_poly.pdbx_seq_one_letter_code
_entity_poly.pdbx_strand_id
1 'polypeptide(L)' 'MFNSIYKLFSRDLAIDLGTANTLIYIRGLGIVSNEPSVVAV' A
#
# COMPACT_ATOMS: atom_id res chain seq x y z
N MET A 1 -10.03 25.27 -0.77
CA MET A 1 -11.25 24.68 -1.39
C MET A 1 -11.00 23.30 -2.01
N PHE A 2 -9.83 23.02 -2.61
CA PHE A 2 -9.58 21.74 -3.32
C PHE A 2 -9.16 20.54 -2.45
N ASN A 3 -8.72 20.73 -1.20
CA ASN A 3 -8.21 19.64 -0.35
C ASN A 3 -9.21 18.49 -0.11
N SER A 4 -10.51 18.76 -0.06
CA SER A 4 -11.52 17.72 0.19
C SER A 4 -11.69 16.76 -0.99
N ILE A 5 -11.52 17.27 -2.22
CA ILE A 5 -11.59 16.47 -3.44
C ILE A 5 -10.35 15.56 -3.52
N TYR A 6 -9.17 16.10 -3.23
CA TYR A 6 -7.93 15.29 -3.19
C TYR A 6 -7.97 14.17 -2.13
N LYS A 7 -8.61 14.41 -0.97
CA LYS A 7 -8.80 13.37 0.05
C LYS A 7 -9.73 12.24 -0.41
N LEU A 8 -10.75 12.53 -1.21
CA LEU A 8 -11.66 11.51 -1.76
C LEU A 8 -10.99 10.60 -2.79
N PHE A 9 -9.99 11.12 -3.52
CA PHE A 9 -9.22 10.35 -4.50
C PHE A 9 -7.90 9.78 -3.95
N SER A 10 -7.51 10.16 -2.74
CA SER A 10 -6.35 9.59 -2.04
C SER A 10 -6.66 8.16 -1.63
N ARG A 11 -5.85 7.20 -2.10
CA ARG A 11 -5.89 5.82 -1.61
C ARG A 11 -5.05 5.71 -0.35
N ASP A 12 -5.72 5.49 0.78
CA ASP A 12 -5.04 5.13 2.03
C ASP A 12 -4.32 3.79 1.84
N LEU A 13 -3.00 3.84 1.90
CA LEU A 13 -2.09 2.71 1.76
C LEU A 13 -1.41 2.42 3.09
N ALA A 14 -1.30 1.14 3.43
CA ALA A 14 -0.39 0.64 4.46
C ALA A 14 0.59 -0.34 3.81
N ILE A 15 1.86 -0.22 4.14
CA ILE A 15 2.92 -1.10 3.64
C ILE A 15 3.60 -1.74 4.84
N ASP A 16 3.63 -3.07 4.86
CA ASP A 16 4.41 -3.85 5.81
C ASP A 16 5.69 -4.31 5.13
N LEU A 17 6.83 -3.88 5.67
CA LEU A 17 8.17 -4.18 5.15
C LEU A 17 8.82 -5.25 6.03
N GLY A 18 8.33 -6.47 5.88
CA GLY A 18 8.90 -7.64 6.55
C GLY A 18 10.23 -8.07 5.94
N THR A 19 11.03 -8.79 6.71
CA THR A 19 12.33 -9.33 6.27
C THR A 19 12.18 -10.35 5.14
N ALA A 20 11.10 -11.12 5.11
CA ALA A 20 10.82 -12.14 4.09
C ALA A 20 9.82 -11.67 3.03
N ASN A 21 8.81 -10.89 3.42
CA ASN A 21 7.73 -10.45 2.54
C ASN A 21 7.41 -8.97 2.73
N THR A 22 7.04 -8.33 1.63
CA THR A 22 6.44 -6.99 1.60
C THR A 22 4.96 -7.14 1.29
N LEU A 23 4.12 -6.58 2.14
CA LEU A 23 2.67 -6.58 1.96
C LEU A 23 2.16 -5.16 1.72
N ILE A 24 1.22 -5.01 0.80
CA ILE A 24 0.53 -3.75 0.54
C ILE A 24 -0.95 -3.93 0.82
N TYR A 25 -1.50 -3.07 1.66
CA TYR A 25 -2.92 -3.00 1.98
C TYR A 25 -3.52 -1.67 1.50
N ILE A 26 -4.70 -1.73 0.88
CA ILE A 26 -5.50 -0.55 0.57
C ILE A 26 -6.78 -0.58 1.42
N ARG A 27 -7.09 0.54 2.10
CA ARG A 27 -8.34 0.67 2.86
C ARG A 27 -9.53 0.37 1.96
N GLY A 28 -10.34 -0.61 2.35
CA GLY A 28 -11.55 -1.03 1.62
C GLY A 28 -11.33 -2.06 0.51
N LEU A 29 -10.07 -2.39 0.16
CA LEU A 29 -9.75 -3.46 -0.79
C LEU A 29 -9.05 -4.66 -0.15
N GLY A 30 -8.42 -4.48 1.02
CA GLY A 30 -7.66 -5.55 1.66
C GLY A 30 -6.19 -5.56 1.24
N ILE A 31 -5.54 -6.71 1.39
CA ILE A 31 -4.16 -6.95 0.92
C ILE A 31 -4.21 -7.08 -0.60
N VAL A 32 -3.51 -6.19 -1.29
CA VAL A 32 -3.46 -6.13 -2.76
C VAL A 32 -2.13 -6.60 -3.34
N SER A 33 -1.10 -6.75 -2.50
CA SER A 33 0.19 -7.34 -2.87
C SER A 33 0.80 -8.05 -1.66
N ASN A 34 1.43 -9.19 -1.92
CA ASN A 34 2.19 -9.99 -0.95
C ASN A 34 3.35 -10.66 -1.70
N GLU A 35 4.48 -9.96 -1.76
CA GLU A 35 5.64 -10.34 -2.57
C GLU A 35 6.83 -10.64 -1.66
N PRO A 36 7.80 -11.48 -2.07
CA PRO A 36 9.06 -11.62 -1.35
C PRO A 36 9.83 -10.29 -1.27
N SER A 37 10.39 -9.98 -0.11
CA SER A 37 11.24 -8.79 0.12
C SER A 37 12.66 -9.02 -0.43
N VAL A 38 12.78 -9.20 -1.74
CA VAL A 38 14.03 -9.60 -2.41
C VAL A 38 14.30 -8.69 -3.61
N VAL A 39 15.59 -8.41 -3.86
CA VAL A 39 16.07 -7.73 -5.06
C VAL A 39 17.13 -8.61 -5.71
N ALA A 40 16.99 -8.87 -7.01
CA ALA A 40 18.05 -9.49 -7.81
C ALA A 40 19.08 -8.42 -8.20
N VAL A 41 20.36 -8.68 -7.96
CA VAL A 41 21.48 -7.76 -8.21
C VAL A 41 22.41 -8.26 -9.31
#